data_AF-A0A937I685-F1
#
_entry.id   AF-A0A937I685-F1
#
_cell.length_a   1.000
_cell.length_b   1.000
_cell.length_c   1.000
_cell.angle_alpha   90.00
_cell.angle_beta   90.00
_cell.angle_gamma   90.00
#
_symmetry.space_group_name_H-M   'P 1'
#
loop_
_entity.id
_entity.type
_entity.pdbx_description
1 polymer ?
#
loop_
_entity_poly.entity_id
_entity_poly.type
_entity_poly.pdbx_seq_one_letter_code
_entity_poly.pdbx_strand_id
1 'polypeptide(L)'
;TEGESRKLKLELKVLADVGLLGLPNAGKSTFIRAVSAATPKVADYPFTTLIPSLGVVKVDAHRSFVAADIPGLIEGASEGAGLGIRFLKHLTRNRVLLHLVDIAPIDGSDPADAACSVVRELERFSPALAARPRWLVLNKIDLLDSEAVASCRERVVAALNWQGPVYEISAVAGQHTETLCGDLMTHLETQAEALRDNPEAEQAEHAVQEQMQQEARERIAALQAARAAARARARDGLDDDDSEMEVEYRH
;
A
#
# COMPACT_ATOMS: atom_id res chain seq x y z
N THR A 1 29.21 -2.48 45.29
CA THR A 1 28.70 -1.33 44.52
C THR A 1 27.26 -1.64 44.15
N GLU A 2 26.32 -0.77 44.48
CA GLU A 2 24.92 -0.94 44.10
C GLU A 2 24.78 -0.83 42.58
N GLY A 3 24.01 -1.74 41.96
CA GLY A 3 23.83 -1.77 40.51
C GLY A 3 22.94 -0.62 40.02
N GLU A 4 23.32 0.01 38.91
CA GLU A 4 22.52 1.08 38.32
C GLU A 4 21.18 0.55 37.78
N SER A 5 20.08 1.13 38.24
CA SER A 5 18.74 0.91 37.67
C SER A 5 18.37 2.08 36.78
N ARG A 6 18.00 1.81 35.52
CA ARG A 6 17.53 2.81 34.56
C ARG A 6 16.23 2.37 33.92
N LYS A 7 15.25 3.29 33.83
CA LYS A 7 14.05 3.10 33.01
C LYS A 7 14.37 3.47 31.57
N LEU A 8 14.43 2.46 30.71
CA LEU A 8 14.66 2.63 29.28
C LEU A 8 13.30 2.69 28.56
N LYS A 9 13.06 3.77 27.82
CA LYS A 9 11.95 3.86 26.87
C LYS A 9 12.45 3.36 25.52
N LEU A 10 12.05 2.16 25.14
CA LEU A 10 12.36 1.58 23.85
C LEU A 10 11.27 2.00 22.86
N GLU A 11 11.61 2.90 21.93
CA GLU A 11 10.76 3.23 20.79
C GLU A 11 11.25 2.42 19.58
N LEU A 12 10.51 1.35 19.25
CA LEU A 12 10.69 0.67 17.98
C LEU A 12 10.28 1.63 16.87
N LYS A 13 11.18 1.87 15.91
CA LYS A 13 10.78 2.38 14.60
C LYS A 13 10.00 1.26 13.92
N VAL A 14 8.71 1.15 14.26
CA VAL A 14 7.79 0.17 13.67
C VAL A 14 7.75 0.47 12.18
N LEU A 15 8.28 -0.44 11.40
CA LEU A 15 8.28 -0.42 9.94
C LEU A 15 7.36 -1.56 9.51
N ALA A 16 6.65 -1.36 8.41
CA ALA A 16 5.75 -2.37 7.89
C ALA A 16 6.55 -3.49 7.23
N ASP A 17 6.24 -4.73 7.62
CA ASP A 17 6.76 -5.93 6.98
C ASP A 17 5.92 -6.28 5.74
N VAL A 18 4.62 -6.01 5.84
CA VAL A 18 3.60 -6.31 4.82
C VAL A 18 2.90 -5.03 4.40
N GLY A 19 2.89 -4.78 3.09
CA GLY A 19 2.19 -3.64 2.48
C GLY A 19 0.87 -4.07 1.82
N LEU A 20 -0.23 -3.39 2.11
CA LEU A 20 -1.51 -3.65 1.47
C LEU A 20 -1.72 -2.75 0.25
N LEU A 21 -2.07 -3.36 -0.87
CA LEU A 21 -2.44 -2.75 -2.14
C LEU A 21 -3.90 -3.09 -2.47
N GLY A 22 -4.55 -2.25 -3.26
CA GLY A 22 -5.93 -2.48 -3.69
C GLY A 22 -6.70 -1.18 -3.84
N LEU A 23 -7.77 -1.21 -4.64
CA LEU A 23 -8.63 -0.06 -4.87
C LEU A 23 -9.20 0.54 -3.56
N PRO A 24 -9.70 1.79 -3.61
CA PRO A 24 -10.56 2.32 -2.55
C PRO A 24 -11.69 1.34 -2.25
N ASN A 25 -12.06 1.20 -0.98
CA ASN A 25 -13.11 0.27 -0.56
C ASN A 25 -12.85 -1.23 -0.80
N ALA A 26 -11.66 -1.63 -1.28
CA ALA A 26 -11.23 -3.04 -1.33
C ALA A 26 -11.16 -3.72 0.04
N GLY A 27 -11.32 -2.96 1.12
CA GLY A 27 -11.37 -3.47 2.49
C GLY A 27 -10.01 -3.55 3.19
N LYS A 28 -8.98 -2.84 2.70
CA LYS A 28 -7.63 -2.77 3.30
C LYS A 28 -7.66 -2.42 4.79
N SER A 29 -8.27 -1.30 5.14
CA SER A 29 -8.34 -0.86 6.53
C SER A 29 -9.25 -1.77 7.38
N THR A 30 -10.26 -2.39 6.78
CA THR A 30 -11.10 -3.41 7.45
C THR A 30 -10.29 -4.65 7.76
N PHE A 31 -9.50 -5.13 6.81
CA PHE A 31 -8.58 -6.26 7.02
C PHE A 31 -7.61 -5.97 8.15
N ILE A 32 -6.91 -4.82 8.11
CA ILE A 32 -5.99 -4.41 9.19
C ILE A 32 -6.67 -4.42 10.55
N ARG A 33 -7.90 -3.90 10.65
CA ARG A 33 -8.69 -3.93 11.90
C ARG A 33 -9.03 -5.35 12.35
N ALA A 34 -9.39 -6.23 11.41
CA ALA A 34 -9.77 -7.61 11.70
C ALA A 34 -8.58 -8.47 12.16
N VAL A 35 -7.39 -8.25 11.60
CA VAL A 35 -6.19 -9.06 11.91
C VAL A 35 -5.28 -8.44 12.97
N SER A 36 -5.48 -7.19 13.35
CA SER A 36 -4.62 -6.51 14.32
C SER A 36 -5.01 -6.87 15.76
N ALA A 37 -4.05 -7.39 16.52
CA ALA A 37 -4.22 -7.75 17.94
C ALA A 37 -4.19 -6.53 18.89
N ALA A 38 -3.92 -5.35 18.35
CA ALA A 38 -4.02 -4.06 19.03
C ALA A 38 -4.91 -3.13 18.19
N THR A 39 -5.57 -2.16 18.82
CA THR A 39 -6.27 -1.11 18.08
C THR A 39 -5.29 -0.50 17.07
N PRO A 40 -5.61 -0.50 15.76
CA PRO A 40 -4.72 0.06 14.75
C PRO A 40 -4.27 1.45 15.17
N LYS A 41 -2.97 1.62 15.37
CA LYS A 41 -2.43 2.91 15.78
C LYS A 41 -2.36 3.76 14.53
N VAL A 42 -3.11 4.85 14.55
CA VAL A 42 -2.92 5.99 13.67
C VAL A 42 -1.50 6.47 13.96
N ALA A 43 -0.57 6.14 13.06
CA ALA A 43 0.83 6.39 13.31
C ALA A 43 1.16 7.83 12.91
N ASP A 44 1.24 8.70 13.90
CA ASP A 44 1.68 10.09 13.76
C ASP A 44 3.20 10.14 13.55
N TYR A 45 3.68 9.55 12.45
CA TYR A 45 5.05 9.75 12.04
C TYR A 45 5.22 11.25 11.74
N PRO A 46 6.23 11.93 12.31
CA PRO A 46 6.38 13.40 12.22
C PRO A 46 6.60 13.96 10.81
N PHE A 47 6.49 13.11 9.78
CA PHE A 47 6.96 13.33 8.42
C PHE A 47 6.01 12.81 7.33
N THR A 48 4.83 12.31 7.69
CA THR A 48 3.79 11.85 6.76
C THR A 48 2.65 12.85 6.73
N THR A 49 2.19 13.30 5.55
CA THR A 49 1.00 14.18 5.49
C THR A 49 -0.30 13.38 5.38
N LEU A 50 -0.23 12.12 4.94
CA LEU A 50 -1.27 11.10 5.06
C LEU A 50 -0.87 10.12 6.14
N ILE A 51 -1.73 9.90 7.12
CA ILE A 51 -1.45 8.96 8.21
C ILE A 51 -1.83 7.54 7.74
N PRO A 52 -0.87 6.63 7.53
CA PRO A 52 -1.19 5.26 7.18
C PRO A 52 -1.85 4.54 8.35
N SER A 53 -2.76 3.63 8.03
CA SER A 53 -3.28 2.67 9.01
C SER A 53 -2.24 1.56 9.21
N LEU A 54 -1.69 1.44 10.42
CA LEU A 54 -0.82 0.33 10.80
C LEU A 54 -1.54 -0.60 11.77
N GLY A 55 -1.40 -1.90 11.54
CA GLY A 55 -1.84 -2.97 12.44
C GLY A 55 -0.69 -3.89 12.81
N VAL A 56 -0.68 -4.31 14.07
CA VAL A 56 0.24 -5.36 14.53
C VAL A 56 -0.54 -6.67 14.51
N VAL A 57 -0.20 -7.54 13.57
CA VAL A 57 -0.83 -8.85 13.43
C VAL A 57 -0.08 -9.82 14.33
N LYS A 58 -0.77 -10.42 15.29
CA LYS A 58 -0.22 -11.50 16.12
C LYS A 58 -0.76 -12.81 15.60
N VAL A 59 0.16 -13.69 15.19
CA VAL A 59 -0.15 -15.06 14.78
C VAL A 59 0.01 -16.01 15.96
N ASP A 60 1.02 -15.78 16.81
CA ASP A 60 1.29 -16.57 18.02
C ASP A 60 1.98 -15.69 19.10
N ALA A 61 2.21 -16.24 20.30
CA ALA A 61 2.76 -15.55 21.47
C ALA A 61 4.08 -14.78 21.20
N HIS A 62 4.90 -15.29 20.27
CA HIS A 62 6.17 -14.67 19.86
C HIS A 62 6.27 -14.41 18.35
N ARG A 63 5.16 -14.57 17.61
CA ARG A 63 5.12 -14.44 16.15
C ARG A 63 4.17 -13.31 15.78
N SER A 64 4.74 -12.18 15.39
CA SER A 64 3.98 -11.00 14.98
C SER A 64 4.69 -10.24 13.88
N PHE A 65 3.92 -9.63 13.00
CA PHE A 65 4.42 -8.75 11.94
C PHE A 65 3.56 -7.48 11.87
N VAL A 66 4.12 -6.47 11.22
CA VAL A 66 3.44 -5.19 11.02
C VAL A 66 2.86 -5.14 9.62
N ALA A 67 1.55 -4.94 9.54
CA ALA A 67 0.85 -4.66 8.28
C ALA A 67 0.56 -3.17 8.18
N ALA A 68 0.86 -2.57 7.02
CA ALA A 68 0.50 -1.19 6.74
C ALA A 68 -0.34 -1.07 5.47
N ASP A 69 -1.37 -0.24 5.57
CA ASP A 69 -2.05 0.26 4.38
C ASP A 69 -1.10 1.16 3.60
N ILE A 70 -1.11 1.02 2.27
CA ILE A 70 -0.36 1.90 1.36
C ILE A 70 -1.35 2.92 0.78
N PRO A 71 -1.71 4.00 1.51
CA PRO A 71 -2.57 5.04 0.97
C PRO A 71 -1.86 5.73 -0.20
N GLY A 72 -2.58 5.97 -1.30
CA GLY A 72 -2.12 6.81 -2.41
C GLY A 72 -1.05 6.23 -3.36
N LEU A 73 -0.77 4.92 -3.25
CA LEU A 73 -0.93 3.98 -4.37
C LEU A 73 -1.68 4.52 -5.60
N ILE A 74 -3.00 4.64 -5.38
CA ILE A 74 -4.04 4.32 -6.36
C ILE A 74 -5.01 5.48 -6.66
N GLU A 75 -5.02 6.51 -5.81
CA GLU A 75 -5.91 7.69 -5.96
C GLU A 75 -5.14 9.03 -5.90
N GLY A 76 -4.02 9.09 -5.18
CA GLY A 76 -3.43 10.37 -4.73
C GLY A 76 -2.14 10.80 -5.42
N ALA A 77 -1.60 9.99 -6.34
CA ALA A 77 -0.44 10.39 -7.13
C ALA A 77 -0.77 11.54 -8.10
N SER A 78 -2.03 11.64 -8.53
CA SER A 78 -2.58 12.73 -9.35
C SER A 78 -3.08 13.93 -8.50
N GLU A 79 -3.80 13.71 -7.39
CA GLU A 79 -4.56 14.77 -6.70
C GLU A 79 -3.86 15.49 -5.54
N GLY A 80 -2.57 15.24 -5.29
CA GLY A 80 -1.82 16.10 -4.37
C GLY A 80 -1.90 15.72 -2.90
N ALA A 81 -2.27 14.49 -2.55
CA ALA A 81 -2.41 14.03 -1.17
C ALA A 81 -1.09 13.92 -0.35
N GLY A 82 0.00 14.56 -0.80
CA GLY A 82 1.19 14.76 0.03
C GLY A 82 1.87 13.49 0.55
N LEU A 83 1.79 12.35 -0.16
CA LEU A 83 2.65 11.20 0.12
C LEU A 83 4.11 11.67 0.14
N GLY A 84 4.63 11.95 1.33
CA GLY A 84 5.97 12.52 1.46
C GLY A 84 7.00 11.51 0.95
N ILE A 85 8.12 12.00 0.42
CA ILE A 85 9.30 11.19 0.05
C ILE A 85 9.70 10.23 1.18
N ARG A 86 9.43 10.62 2.43
CA ARG A 86 9.68 9.82 3.62
C ARG A 86 8.67 8.68 3.79
N PHE A 87 7.39 8.82 3.48
CA PHE A 87 6.41 7.72 3.53
C PHE A 87 6.81 6.57 2.60
N LEU A 88 7.23 6.91 1.38
CA LEU A 88 7.65 5.94 0.38
C LEU A 88 8.94 5.21 0.76
N LYS A 89 9.86 5.87 1.48
CA LYS A 89 11.01 5.20 2.12
C LYS A 89 10.61 4.11 3.13
N HIS A 90 9.45 4.23 3.77
CA HIS A 90 8.94 3.18 4.67
C HIS A 90 8.31 2.03 3.86
N LEU A 91 7.75 2.34 2.70
CA LEU A 91 7.10 1.40 1.78
C LEU A 91 8.09 0.48 1.07
N THR A 92 9.29 0.97 0.74
CA THR A 92 10.37 0.17 0.12
C THR A 92 10.92 -0.92 1.05
N ARG A 93 10.57 -0.89 2.34
CA ARG A 93 10.95 -1.93 3.31
C ARG A 93 9.92 -3.06 3.44
N ASN A 94 8.76 -2.93 2.81
CA ASN A 94 7.81 -4.03 2.73
C ASN A 94 8.48 -5.20 2.00
N ARG A 95 8.49 -6.36 2.65
CA ARG A 95 9.04 -7.59 2.09
C ARG A 95 8.03 -8.30 1.20
N VAL A 96 6.75 -8.16 1.55
CA VAL A 96 5.62 -8.76 0.84
C VAL A 96 4.53 -7.72 0.62
N LEU A 97 3.91 -7.78 -0.56
CA LEU A 97 2.74 -6.97 -0.91
C LEU A 97 1.49 -7.84 -0.95
N LEU A 98 0.45 -7.45 -0.24
CA LEU A 98 -0.88 -8.07 -0.33
C LEU A 98 -1.73 -7.26 -1.30
N HIS A 99 -2.13 -7.89 -2.41
CA HIS A 99 -2.99 -7.27 -3.40
C HIS A 99 -4.45 -7.65 -3.13
N LEU A 100 -5.17 -6.76 -2.44
CA LEU A 100 -6.57 -6.93 -2.10
C LEU A 100 -7.46 -6.49 -3.26
N VAL A 101 -8.29 -7.42 -3.72
CA VAL A 101 -9.29 -7.20 -4.79
C VAL A 101 -10.68 -7.38 -4.19
N ASP A 102 -11.53 -6.40 -4.41
CA ASP A 102 -12.95 -6.48 -4.09
C ASP A 102 -13.65 -7.34 -5.14
N ILE A 103 -14.22 -8.48 -4.74
CA ILE A 103 -14.93 -9.35 -5.69
C ILE A 103 -16.40 -9.00 -5.86
N ALA A 104 -16.95 -8.16 -4.97
CA ALA A 104 -18.34 -7.72 -4.99
C ALA A 104 -18.41 -6.19 -4.87
N PRO A 105 -17.85 -5.46 -5.85
CA PRO A 105 -17.83 -4.02 -5.81
C PRO A 105 -19.24 -3.45 -6.04
N ILE A 106 -19.62 -2.48 -5.21
CA ILE A 106 -20.98 -1.91 -5.19
C ILE A 106 -21.28 -1.11 -6.47
N ASP A 107 -20.25 -0.56 -7.10
CA ASP A 107 -20.35 0.20 -8.35
C ASP A 107 -20.48 -0.70 -9.60
N GLY A 108 -20.43 -2.03 -9.43
CA GLY A 108 -20.49 -2.99 -10.52
C GLY A 108 -19.22 -3.05 -11.37
N SER A 109 -18.11 -2.48 -10.90
CA SER A 109 -16.81 -2.59 -11.58
C SER A 109 -16.35 -4.04 -11.69
N ASP A 110 -15.54 -4.34 -12.71
CA ASP A 110 -14.98 -5.69 -12.88
C ASP A 110 -13.78 -5.88 -11.93
N PRO A 111 -13.81 -6.88 -11.02
CA PRO A 111 -12.68 -7.20 -10.15
C PRO A 111 -11.36 -7.45 -10.90
N ALA A 112 -11.43 -8.01 -12.11
CA ALA A 112 -10.27 -8.30 -12.94
C ALA A 112 -9.61 -7.01 -13.47
N ASP A 113 -10.42 -6.06 -13.93
CA ASP A 113 -9.95 -4.74 -14.39
C ASP A 113 -9.40 -3.92 -13.24
N ALA A 114 -10.08 -3.93 -12.09
CA ALA A 114 -9.61 -3.32 -10.86
C ALA A 114 -8.22 -3.85 -10.47
N ALA A 115 -8.04 -5.17 -10.50
CA ALA A 115 -6.77 -5.80 -10.17
C ALA A 115 -5.67 -5.42 -11.17
N CYS A 116 -5.96 -5.41 -12.47
CA CYS A 116 -5.02 -4.99 -13.52
C CYS A 116 -4.64 -3.52 -13.41
N SER A 117 -5.59 -2.64 -13.04
CA SER A 117 -5.34 -1.21 -12.86
C SER A 117 -4.29 -0.97 -11.77
N VAL A 118 -4.44 -1.63 -10.63
CA VAL A 118 -3.49 -1.51 -9.50
C VAL A 118 -2.10 -2.01 -9.90
N VAL A 119 -2.00 -3.11 -10.67
CA VAL A 119 -0.70 -3.61 -11.14
C VAL A 119 -0.02 -2.62 -12.08
N ARG A 120 -0.74 -2.09 -13.07
CA ARG A 120 -0.21 -1.07 -14.00
C ARG A 120 0.29 0.16 -13.27
N GLU A 121 -0.41 0.57 -12.22
CA GLU A 121 -0.03 1.72 -11.42
C GLU A 121 1.21 1.46 -10.56
N LEU A 122 1.29 0.27 -9.95
CA LEU A 122 2.47 -0.16 -9.20
C LEU A 122 3.72 -0.16 -10.08
N GLU A 123 3.62 -0.72 -11.29
CA GLU A 123 4.69 -0.74 -12.29
C GLU A 123 5.09 0.66 -12.75
N ARG A 124 4.10 1.54 -13.00
CA ARG A 124 4.34 2.94 -13.38
C ARG A 124 4.97 3.76 -12.25
N PHE A 125 4.77 3.33 -11.01
CA PHE A 125 5.34 3.99 -9.84
C PHE A 125 6.79 3.57 -9.59
N SER A 126 7.06 2.27 -9.46
CA SER A 126 8.40 1.71 -9.32
C SER A 126 8.43 0.26 -9.83
N PRO A 127 9.15 -0.01 -10.93
CA PRO A 127 9.35 -1.36 -11.42
C PRO A 127 9.96 -2.29 -10.35
N ALA A 128 10.90 -1.79 -9.54
CA ALA A 128 11.50 -2.59 -8.48
C ALA A 128 10.51 -2.94 -7.36
N LEU A 129 9.56 -2.06 -7.04
CA LEU A 129 8.48 -2.36 -6.10
C LEU A 129 7.47 -3.36 -6.71
N ALA A 130 7.19 -3.26 -8.01
CA ALA A 130 6.30 -4.20 -8.70
C ALA A 130 6.87 -5.63 -8.78
N ALA A 131 8.20 -5.77 -8.75
CA ALA A 131 8.91 -7.04 -8.72
C ALA A 131 8.93 -7.71 -7.33
N ARG A 132 8.48 -7.02 -6.26
CA ARG A 132 8.39 -7.62 -4.92
C ARG A 132 7.43 -8.81 -4.90
N PRO A 133 7.66 -9.80 -4.02
CA PRO A 133 6.71 -10.88 -3.76
C PRO A 133 5.34 -10.29 -3.45
N ARG A 134 4.36 -10.67 -4.26
CA ARG A 134 2.99 -10.18 -4.16
C ARG A 134 2.06 -11.38 -4.04
N TRP A 135 1.06 -11.27 -3.15
CA TRP A 135 0.05 -12.30 -2.92
C TRP A 135 -1.31 -11.73 -3.29
N LEU A 136 -2.12 -12.49 -4.02
CA LEU A 136 -3.45 -12.06 -4.43
C LEU A 136 -4.46 -12.43 -3.34
N VAL A 137 -5.27 -11.47 -2.92
CA VAL A 137 -6.27 -11.64 -1.86
C VAL A 137 -7.62 -11.16 -2.37
N LEU A 138 -8.52 -12.09 -2.62
CA LEU A 138 -9.91 -11.84 -2.99
C LEU A 138 -10.71 -11.61 -1.70
N ASN A 139 -11.20 -10.40 -1.52
CA ASN A 139 -11.93 -9.98 -0.31
C ASN A 139 -13.42 -9.84 -0.59
N LYS A 140 -14.23 -9.95 0.48
CA LYS A 140 -15.71 -9.91 0.47
C LYS A 140 -16.38 -11.16 -0.10
N ILE A 141 -15.81 -12.33 0.16
CA ILE A 141 -16.40 -13.63 -0.21
C ILE A 141 -17.77 -13.88 0.43
N ASP A 142 -18.09 -13.18 1.52
CA ASP A 142 -19.38 -13.26 2.21
C ASP A 142 -20.56 -12.73 1.39
N LEU A 143 -20.29 -11.93 0.35
CA LEU A 143 -21.31 -11.31 -0.48
C LEU A 143 -21.70 -12.16 -1.71
N LEU A 144 -20.95 -13.22 -1.99
CA LEU A 144 -21.13 -14.08 -3.16
C LEU A 144 -21.28 -15.55 -2.72
N ASP A 145 -21.88 -16.37 -3.57
CA ASP A 145 -21.85 -17.82 -3.39
C ASP A 145 -20.50 -18.40 -3.86
N SER A 146 -20.23 -19.65 -3.49
CA SER A 146 -18.95 -20.31 -3.79
C SER A 146 -18.67 -20.43 -5.29
N GLU A 147 -19.72 -20.54 -6.12
CA GLU A 147 -19.58 -20.66 -7.57
C GLU A 147 -19.18 -19.32 -8.20
N ALA A 148 -19.82 -18.23 -7.78
CA ALA A 148 -19.45 -16.87 -8.21
C ALA A 148 -18.04 -16.49 -7.73
N VAL A 149 -17.66 -16.85 -6.49
CA VAL A 149 -16.28 -16.63 -5.99
C VAL A 149 -15.26 -17.36 -6.87
N ALA A 150 -15.50 -18.62 -7.20
CA ALA A 150 -14.61 -19.41 -8.06
C ALA A 150 -14.48 -18.80 -9.47
N SER A 151 -15.61 -18.40 -10.07
CA SER A 151 -15.64 -17.74 -11.39
C SER A 151 -14.87 -16.39 -11.38
N CYS A 152 -15.08 -15.56 -10.36
CA CYS A 152 -14.34 -14.33 -10.16
C CYS A 152 -12.84 -14.59 -10.00
N ARG A 153 -12.46 -15.60 -9.22
CA ARG A 153 -11.07 -16.01 -9.03
C ARG A 153 -10.41 -16.37 -10.35
N GLU A 154 -11.04 -17.23 -11.15
CA GLU A 154 -10.50 -17.67 -12.45
C GLU A 154 -10.29 -16.47 -13.38
N ARG A 155 -11.28 -15.57 -13.46
CA ARG A 155 -11.19 -14.34 -14.26
C ARG A 155 -10.03 -13.44 -13.83
N VAL A 156 -9.88 -13.18 -12.52
CA VAL A 156 -8.80 -12.33 -12.00
C VAL A 156 -7.43 -12.97 -12.23
N VAL A 157 -7.31 -14.27 -11.97
CA VAL A 157 -6.06 -15.03 -12.18
C VAL A 157 -5.67 -15.02 -13.66
N ALA A 158 -6.63 -15.25 -14.56
CA ALA A 158 -6.40 -15.22 -16.00
C ALA A 158 -6.01 -13.82 -16.49
N ALA A 159 -6.71 -12.77 -16.05
CA ALA A 159 -6.44 -11.39 -16.46
C ALA A 159 -5.04 -10.91 -16.02
N LEU A 160 -4.61 -11.31 -14.82
CA LEU A 160 -3.28 -10.99 -14.29
C LEU A 160 -2.17 -11.95 -14.75
N ASN A 161 -2.52 -13.03 -15.46
CA ASN A 161 -1.64 -14.17 -15.72
C ASN A 161 -0.90 -14.63 -14.44
N TRP A 162 -1.66 -14.73 -13.34
CA TRP A 162 -1.13 -14.85 -11.99
C TRP A 162 -0.62 -16.26 -11.69
N GLN A 163 0.61 -16.36 -11.18
CA GLN A 163 1.25 -17.63 -10.81
C GLN A 163 1.53 -17.76 -9.31
N GLY A 164 1.24 -16.71 -8.54
CA GLY A 164 1.47 -16.65 -7.11
C GLY A 164 0.32 -17.25 -6.29
N PRO A 165 0.43 -17.21 -4.96
CA PRO A 165 -0.64 -17.66 -4.09
C PRO A 165 -1.87 -16.76 -4.21
N VAL A 166 -3.06 -17.36 -4.08
CA VAL A 166 -4.36 -16.70 -4.12
C VAL A 166 -5.13 -17.09 -2.86
N TYR A 167 -5.62 -16.09 -2.15
CA TYR A 167 -6.40 -16.26 -0.93
C TYR A 167 -7.79 -15.68 -1.10
N GLU A 168 -8.77 -16.34 -0.51
CA GLU A 168 -10.18 -15.96 -0.51
C GLU A 168 -10.58 -15.66 0.93
N ILE A 169 -10.89 -14.40 1.24
CA ILE A 169 -11.15 -13.96 2.61
C ILE A 169 -12.41 -13.10 2.72
N SER A 170 -12.97 -13.06 3.93
CA SER A 170 -13.88 -11.98 4.33
C SER A 170 -13.26 -11.23 5.50
N ALA A 171 -12.75 -10.03 5.24
CA ALA A 171 -12.20 -9.17 6.27
C ALA A 171 -13.27 -8.75 7.31
N VAL A 172 -14.53 -8.60 6.90
CA VAL A 172 -15.63 -8.20 7.80
C VAL A 172 -16.05 -9.37 8.68
N ALA A 173 -16.19 -10.57 8.12
CA ALA A 173 -16.60 -11.75 8.87
C ALA A 173 -15.44 -12.46 9.58
N GLY A 174 -14.19 -12.05 9.33
CA GLY A 174 -12.99 -12.72 9.87
C GLY A 174 -12.74 -14.10 9.24
N GLN A 175 -13.35 -14.41 8.10
CA GLN A 175 -13.22 -15.73 7.48
C GLN A 175 -11.90 -15.84 6.70
N HIS A 176 -11.20 -16.95 6.92
CA HIS A 176 -9.92 -17.31 6.28
C HIS A 176 -8.76 -16.30 6.49
N THR A 177 -8.93 -15.32 7.37
CA THR A 177 -7.88 -14.33 7.68
C THR A 177 -6.74 -14.95 8.49
N GLU A 178 -7.03 -15.90 9.37
CA GLU A 178 -6.03 -16.61 10.18
C GLU A 178 -5.06 -17.42 9.32
N THR A 179 -5.57 -18.18 8.34
CA THR A 179 -4.75 -18.95 7.40
C THR A 179 -3.82 -18.04 6.60
N LEU A 180 -4.35 -16.93 6.06
CA LEU A 180 -3.54 -15.93 5.35
C LEU A 180 -2.43 -15.36 6.23
N CYS A 181 -2.75 -14.99 7.48
CA CYS A 181 -1.77 -14.45 8.42
C CYS A 181 -0.71 -15.48 8.83
N GLY A 182 -1.09 -16.74 9.02
CA GLY A 182 -0.18 -17.84 9.34
C GLY A 182 0.82 -18.11 8.21
N ASP A 183 0.32 -18.17 6.97
CA ASP A 183 1.15 -18.35 5.79
C ASP A 183 2.10 -17.15 5.59
N LEU A 184 1.59 -15.92 5.77
CA LEU A 184 2.41 -14.70 5.68
C LEU A 184 3.55 -14.71 6.69
N MET A 185 3.27 -15.07 7.95
CA MET A 185 4.31 -15.13 8.98
C MET A 185 5.38 -16.16 8.63
N THR A 186 4.95 -17.35 8.20
CA THR A 186 5.87 -18.43 7.78
C THR A 186 6.74 -18.00 6.60
N HIS A 187 6.16 -17.27 5.64
CA HIS A 187 6.91 -16.72 4.51
C HIS A 187 7.93 -15.66 4.95
N LEU A 188 7.54 -14.74 5.84
CA LEU A 188 8.42 -13.71 6.37
C LEU A 188 9.59 -14.29 7.18
N GLU A 189 9.34 -15.33 7.98
CA GLU A 189 10.36 -16.06 8.73
C GLU A 189 11.35 -16.75 7.78
N THR A 190 10.84 -17.48 6.78
CA THR A 190 11.66 -18.15 5.77
C THR A 190 12.56 -17.16 5.03
N GLN A 191 12.03 -15.99 4.64
CA GLN A 191 12.85 -14.95 4.03
C GLN A 191 13.88 -14.36 5.00
N ALA A 192 13.51 -14.13 6.26
CA ALA A 192 14.42 -13.57 7.26
C ALA A 192 15.56 -14.53 7.58
N GLU A 193 15.31 -15.83 7.61
CA GLU A 193 16.32 -16.88 7.79
C GLU A 193 17.24 -16.96 6.58
N ALA A 194 16.69 -16.99 5.36
CA ALA A 194 17.47 -17.02 4.12
C ALA A 194 18.42 -15.82 3.99
N LEU A 195 18.01 -14.63 4.44
CA LEU A 195 18.84 -13.43 4.45
C LEU A 195 19.92 -13.49 5.54
N ARG A 196 19.62 -14.04 6.71
CA ARG A 196 20.56 -14.14 7.83
C ARG A 196 21.71 -15.10 7.52
N ASP A 197 21.41 -16.20 6.85
CA ASP A 197 22.36 -17.27 6.59
C ASP A 197 23.18 -17.04 5.30
N ASN A 198 22.84 -16.02 4.51
CA ASN A 198 23.53 -15.70 3.27
C ASN A 198 23.86 -14.19 3.14
N PRO A 199 25.12 -13.78 3.38
CA PRO A 199 25.52 -12.38 3.30
C PRO A 199 25.43 -11.80 1.87
N GLU A 200 25.51 -12.62 0.81
CA GLU A 200 25.31 -12.16 -0.56
C GLU A 200 23.83 -11.82 -0.82
N ALA A 201 22.91 -12.60 -0.25
CA ALA A 201 21.47 -12.34 -0.33
C ALA A 201 21.08 -11.07 0.46
N GLU A 202 21.71 -10.84 1.61
CA GLU A 202 21.54 -9.60 2.38
C GLU A 202 22.00 -8.38 1.59
N GLN A 203 23.16 -8.46 0.93
CA GLN A 203 23.67 -7.38 0.07
C GLN A 203 22.77 -7.14 -1.14
N ALA A 204 22.28 -8.19 -1.79
CA ALA A 204 21.35 -8.07 -2.91
C ALA A 204 20.02 -7.42 -2.50
N GLU A 205 19.45 -7.84 -1.37
CA GLU A 205 18.23 -7.23 -0.81
C GLU A 205 18.46 -5.75 -0.47
N HIS A 206 19.62 -5.41 0.10
CA HIS A 206 19.99 -4.02 0.35
C HIS A 206 20.08 -3.20 -0.94
N ALA A 207 20.72 -3.73 -1.99
CA ALA A 207 20.82 -3.06 -3.28
C ALA A 207 19.44 -2.85 -3.93
N VAL A 208 18.56 -3.84 -3.86
CA VAL A 208 17.16 -3.73 -4.34
C VAL A 208 16.41 -2.66 -3.54
N GLN A 209 16.57 -2.62 -2.22
CA GLN A 209 15.98 -1.59 -1.37
C GLN A 209 16.49 -0.18 -1.71
N GLU A 210 17.77 -0.03 -2.01
CA GLU A 210 18.36 1.25 -2.43
C GLU A 210 17.85 1.68 -3.81
N GLN A 211 17.77 0.75 -4.76
CA GLN A 211 17.20 1.00 -6.08
C GLN A 211 15.75 1.47 -5.97
N MET A 212 14.90 0.75 -5.22
CA MET A 212 13.51 1.16 -5.00
C MET A 212 13.41 2.55 -4.36
N GLN A 213 14.29 2.86 -3.39
CA GLN A 213 14.30 4.18 -2.76
C GLN A 213 14.67 5.29 -3.75
N GLN A 214 15.61 5.02 -4.66
CA GLN A 214 16.02 5.96 -5.69
C GLN A 214 14.90 6.17 -6.73
N GLU A 215 14.33 5.09 -7.26
CA GLU A 215 13.20 5.14 -8.20
C GLU A 215 12.01 5.92 -7.60
N ALA A 216 11.63 5.60 -6.37
CA ALA A 216 10.57 6.30 -5.67
C ALA A 216 10.89 7.80 -5.51
N ARG A 217 12.13 8.16 -5.16
CA ARG A 217 12.55 9.55 -5.00
C ARG A 217 12.48 10.33 -6.30
N GLU A 218 12.98 9.76 -7.39
CA GLU A 218 12.95 10.35 -8.73
C GLU A 218 11.51 10.54 -9.22
N ARG A 219 10.67 9.53 -9.03
CA ARG A 219 9.26 9.58 -9.44
C ARG A 219 8.52 10.71 -8.74
N ILE A 220 8.74 10.88 -7.43
CA ILE A 220 8.11 11.96 -6.67
C ILE A 220 8.62 13.33 -7.12
N ALA A 221 9.93 13.47 -7.33
CA ALA A 221 10.49 14.73 -7.83
C ALA A 221 9.88 15.12 -9.18
N ALA A 222 9.71 14.14 -10.08
CA ALA A 222 9.04 14.35 -11.36
C ALA A 222 7.55 14.75 -11.19
N LEU A 223 6.81 14.09 -10.30
CA LEU A 223 5.41 14.44 -10.01
C LEU A 223 5.27 15.84 -9.39
N GLN A 224 6.17 16.21 -8.47
CA GLN A 224 6.19 17.54 -7.86
C GLN A 224 6.52 18.63 -8.89
N ALA A 225 7.51 18.39 -9.76
CA ALA A 225 7.87 19.31 -10.85
C ALA A 225 6.71 19.49 -11.85
N ALA A 226 6.06 18.40 -12.26
CA ALA A 226 4.89 18.44 -13.14
C ALA A 226 3.73 19.24 -12.52
N ARG A 227 3.49 19.08 -11.21
CA ARG A 227 2.50 19.86 -10.47
C ARG A 227 2.84 21.35 -10.39
N ALA A 228 4.10 21.69 -10.11
CA ALA A 228 4.55 23.07 -10.08
C ALA A 228 4.35 23.75 -11.45
N ALA A 229 4.67 23.04 -12.53
CA ALA A 229 4.43 23.51 -13.89
C ALA A 229 2.94 23.66 -14.22
N ALA A 230 2.09 22.71 -13.81
CA ALA A 230 0.65 22.78 -14.01
C ALA A 230 0.02 23.97 -13.25
N ARG A 231 0.45 24.22 -12.00
CA ARG A 231 0.01 25.38 -11.21
C ARG A 231 0.47 26.71 -11.82
N ALA A 232 1.69 26.77 -12.34
CA ALA A 232 2.18 27.96 -13.06
C ALA A 232 1.33 28.25 -14.29
N ARG A 233 1.06 27.23 -15.13
CA ARG A 233 0.18 27.37 -16.32
C ARG A 233 -1.25 27.79 -15.97
N ALA A 234 -1.80 27.26 -14.88
CA ALA A 234 -3.14 27.65 -14.42
C ALA A 234 -3.19 29.10 -13.92
N ARG A 235 -2.06 29.62 -13.41
CA ARG A 235 -1.94 31.02 -12.97
C ARG A 235 -1.77 31.97 -14.15
N ASP A 236 -0.96 31.60 -15.13
CA ASP A 236 -0.73 32.41 -16.34
C ASP A 236 -1.96 32.47 -17.27
N GLY A 237 -2.88 31.50 -17.19
CA GLY A 237 -4.13 31.49 -17.96
C GLY A 237 -5.30 32.24 -17.32
N LEU A 238 -5.10 32.89 -16.17
CA LEU A 238 -6.12 33.69 -15.46
C LEU A 238 -5.94 35.21 -15.66
N ASP A 239 -4.90 35.64 -16.37
CA ASP A 239 -4.57 37.07 -16.58
C ASP A 239 -5.16 37.67 -17.88
N ASP A 240 -5.97 36.92 -18.65
CA ASP A 240 -6.41 37.32 -20.00
C ASP A 240 -7.93 37.64 -20.14
N ASP A 241 -8.71 37.73 -19.05
CA ASP A 241 -10.16 38.03 -19.13
C ASP A 241 -10.63 39.22 -18.25
N ASP A 242 -9.81 40.27 -18.18
CA ASP A 242 -10.23 41.60 -17.72
C ASP A 242 -10.10 42.60 -18.87
N SER A 243 -10.78 42.35 -19.99
CA SER A 243 -11.02 43.40 -20.99
C SER A 243 -12.12 44.33 -20.47
N GLU A 244 -11.70 45.53 -20.08
CA GLU A 244 -12.53 46.68 -19.68
C GLU A 244 -13.82 46.82 -20.51
N MET A 245 -14.99 46.60 -19.89
CA MET A 245 -16.25 47.14 -20.43
C MET A 245 -16.34 48.62 -20.09
N GLU A 246 -15.98 49.47 -21.04
CA GLU A 246 -16.29 50.91 -21.04
C GLU A 246 -17.83 51.08 -21.08
N VAL A 247 -18.43 51.47 -19.95
CA VAL A 247 -19.86 51.83 -19.89
C VAL A 247 -20.01 53.30 -20.25
N GLU A 248 -20.32 53.59 -21.51
CA GLU A 248 -20.75 54.93 -21.95
C GLU A 248 -22.13 55.26 -21.35
N TYR A 249 -22.17 56.25 -20.44
CA TYR A 249 -23.41 56.89 -20.02
C TYR A 249 -23.79 57.99 -21.02
N ARG A 250 -24.89 57.80 -21.76
CA ARG A 250 -25.56 58.91 -22.47
C ARG A 250 -26.49 59.64 -21.52
N HIS A 251 -26.27 60.96 -21.42
CA HIS A 251 -27.13 61.94 -20.74
C HIS A 251 -28.49 62.13 -21.42
#